data_AF-A0A951KER6-F1
#
_entry.id   AF-A0A951KER6-F1
#
_cell.length_a   1.000
_cell.length_b   1.000
_cell.length_c   1.000
_cell.angle_alpha   90.00
_cell.angle_beta   90.00
_cell.angle_gamma   90.00
#
_symmetry.space_group_name_H-M   'P 1'
#
loop_
_entity.id
_entity.type
_entity.pdbx_description
1 polymer ?
#
loop_
_entity_poly.entity_id
_entity_poly.type
_entity_poly.pdbx_seq_one_letter_code
_entity_poly.pdbx_strand_id
1 'polypeptide(L)'
;MLSSQSKAVRMKIRSASLLCSCAAVFLGSAYALDRTLPRPFRQYPGIEYRLGSIPLPPDYQDKAEWAFARLMYPPGWNDGYQGHFEFDWHEGQSLWTQDFPRADRHFSAAVRRLTRIHVRSVEQCVNLDDGDDVYNWPWLYAVQVGEWGITDSQAAKLRDYLLRGGFFMADDFHGTIEWQIFEQSMKRVFPNRPIVDIPNSDAIFHTVYDLDDRYQIVGAEHLREGHKMDGYIARWRGIYDDKGRIMVAISFNSDIGDSWEWADDPEYPEKYSALGIRVGVNYIVYAMTH
;
A
#
# COMPACT_ATOMS: atom_id res chain seq x y z
N MET A 1 -51.41 43.69 22.52
CA MET A 1 -50.35 42.90 23.21
C MET A 1 -50.12 41.51 22.60
N LEU A 2 -51.14 40.78 22.14
CA LEU A 2 -51.00 39.43 21.57
C LEU A 2 -50.11 39.31 20.30
N SER A 3 -50.05 40.34 19.46
CA SER A 3 -49.23 40.34 18.23
C SER A 3 -47.71 40.41 18.47
N SER A 4 -47.27 40.98 19.60
CA SER A 4 -45.85 41.12 19.92
C SER A 4 -45.26 39.80 20.42
N GLN A 5 -46.00 39.08 21.27
CA GLN A 5 -45.57 37.79 21.80
C GLN A 5 -45.46 36.71 20.72
N SER A 6 -46.37 36.66 19.73
CA SER A 6 -46.28 35.66 18.66
C SER A 6 -45.09 35.87 17.72
N LYS A 7 -44.68 37.13 17.47
CA LYS A 7 -43.46 37.46 16.73
C LYS A 7 -42.20 37.06 17.51
N ALA A 8 -42.17 37.31 18.82
CA ALA A 8 -41.04 36.94 19.67
C ALA A 8 -40.84 35.41 19.74
N VAL A 9 -41.94 34.64 19.84
CA VAL A 9 -41.91 33.17 19.81
C VAL A 9 -41.44 32.65 18.45
N ARG A 10 -41.98 33.16 17.33
CA ARG A 10 -41.51 32.79 15.98
C ARG A 10 -40.04 33.11 15.76
N MET A 11 -39.55 34.23 16.28
CA MET A 11 -38.15 34.63 16.18
C MET A 11 -37.24 33.71 17.00
N LYS A 12 -37.63 33.35 18.23
CA LYS A 12 -36.92 32.36 19.05
C LYS A 12 -36.87 30.98 18.41
N ILE A 13 -37.98 30.51 17.82
CA ILE A 13 -38.03 29.23 17.09
C ILE A 13 -37.10 29.27 15.88
N ARG A 14 -37.14 30.35 15.08
CA ARG A 14 -36.22 30.51 13.93
C ARG A 14 -34.75 30.53 14.36
N SER A 15 -34.41 31.24 15.44
CA SER A 15 -33.05 31.25 15.99
C SER A 15 -32.61 29.88 16.50
N ALA A 16 -33.48 29.15 17.20
CA ALA A 16 -33.20 27.80 17.66
C ALA A 16 -33.04 26.82 16.49
N SER A 17 -33.90 26.89 15.47
CA SER A 17 -33.77 26.08 14.24
C SER A 17 -32.47 26.40 13.50
N LEU A 18 -32.09 27.68 13.39
CA LEU A 18 -30.84 28.08 12.74
C LEU A 18 -29.61 27.54 13.50
N LEU A 19 -29.62 27.62 14.83
CA LEU A 19 -28.57 27.07 15.70
C LEU A 19 -28.45 25.55 15.56
N CYS A 20 -29.57 24.81 15.55
CA CYS A 20 -29.57 23.38 15.33
C CYS A 20 -29.04 23.01 13.93
N SER A 21 -29.43 23.75 12.88
CA SER A 21 -28.91 23.54 11.53
C SER A 21 -27.41 23.83 11.44
N CYS A 22 -26.92 24.92 12.04
CA CYS A 22 -25.50 25.23 12.10
C CYS A 22 -24.71 24.14 12.86
N ALA A 23 -25.23 23.65 13.99
CA ALA A 23 -24.62 22.56 14.74
C ALA A 23 -24.57 21.25 13.93
N ALA A 24 -25.64 20.90 13.22
CA ALA A 24 -25.67 19.72 12.36
C ALA A 24 -24.69 19.83 11.18
N VAL A 25 -24.58 21.00 10.55
CA VAL A 25 -23.59 21.26 9.48
C VAL A 25 -22.16 21.19 10.04
N PHE A 26 -21.91 21.78 11.22
CA PHE A 26 -20.60 21.75 11.85
C PHE A 26 -20.20 20.32 12.22
N LEU A 27 -21.08 19.56 12.85
CA LEU A 27 -20.84 18.16 13.21
C LEU A 27 -20.65 17.29 11.96
N GLY A 28 -21.45 17.49 10.92
CA GLY A 28 -21.27 16.80 9.64
C GLY A 28 -19.94 17.13 8.97
N SER A 29 -19.51 18.39 9.03
CA SER A 29 -18.22 18.84 8.47
C SER A 29 -17.04 18.32 9.28
N ALA A 30 -17.12 18.34 10.61
CA ALA A 30 -16.11 17.76 11.50
C ALA A 30 -15.99 16.25 11.32
N TYR A 31 -17.13 15.55 11.19
CA TYR A 31 -17.18 14.12 10.91
C TYR A 31 -16.58 13.77 9.54
N ALA A 32 -16.85 14.58 8.51
CA ALA A 32 -16.23 14.42 7.20
C ALA A 32 -14.72 14.70 7.22
N LEU A 33 -14.28 15.75 7.93
CA LEU A 33 -12.86 16.10 8.06
C LEU A 33 -12.07 15.01 8.80
N ASP A 34 -12.61 14.48 9.90
CA ASP A 34 -11.96 13.42 10.68
C ASP A 34 -11.71 12.15 9.85
N ARG A 35 -12.60 11.84 8.90
CA ARG A 35 -12.46 10.68 8.01
C ARG A 35 -11.60 10.92 6.78
N THR A 36 -11.50 12.17 6.33
CA THR A 36 -10.75 12.50 5.10
C THR A 36 -9.31 12.89 5.37
N LEU A 37 -8.95 13.24 6.60
CA LEU A 37 -7.57 13.57 6.93
C LEU A 37 -6.72 12.29 7.07
N PRO A 38 -5.49 12.30 6.52
CA PRO A 38 -4.56 11.20 6.71
C PRO A 38 -4.29 10.96 8.20
N ARG A 39 -4.22 9.70 8.61
CA ARG A 39 -3.74 9.30 9.93
C ARG A 39 -2.32 9.85 10.15
N PRO A 40 -1.97 10.24 11.39
CA PRO A 40 -0.61 10.64 11.70
C PRO A 40 0.37 9.49 11.43
N PHE A 41 1.61 9.84 11.10
CA PHE A 41 2.69 8.89 11.00
C PHE A 41 2.87 8.11 12.31
N ARG A 42 3.04 6.80 12.21
CA ARG A 42 3.25 5.87 13.32
C ARG A 42 4.43 4.96 12.97
N GLN A 43 5.27 4.67 13.96
CA GLN A 43 6.31 3.65 13.83
C GLN A 43 5.86 2.37 14.52
N TYR A 44 6.27 1.25 13.95
CA TYR A 44 6.04 -0.08 14.50
C TYR A 44 7.37 -0.83 14.58
N PRO A 45 7.53 -1.80 15.49
CA PRO A 45 8.60 -2.77 15.39
C PRO A 45 8.36 -3.71 14.19
N GLY A 46 9.42 -4.07 13.47
CA GLY A 46 9.38 -5.09 12.42
C GLY A 46 9.87 -6.45 12.92
N ILE A 47 9.65 -7.49 12.10
CA ILE A 47 10.21 -8.83 12.33
C ILE A 47 11.75 -8.79 12.28
N GLU A 48 12.33 -8.05 11.34
CA GLU A 48 13.78 -7.99 11.12
C GLU A 48 14.43 -6.80 11.86
N TYR A 49 13.70 -5.68 11.94
CA TYR A 49 14.22 -4.43 12.46
C TYR A 49 13.47 -3.98 13.72
N ARG A 50 14.22 -3.86 14.82
CA ARG A 50 13.69 -3.29 16.07
C ARG A 50 13.32 -1.83 15.89
N LEU A 51 12.29 -1.38 16.61
CA LEU A 51 11.88 0.03 16.59
C LEU A 51 13.06 0.96 16.87
N GLY A 52 13.33 1.87 15.94
CA GLY A 52 14.42 2.85 16.03
C GLY A 52 15.79 2.39 15.52
N SER A 53 15.95 1.15 15.05
CA SER A 53 17.21 0.70 14.42
C SER A 53 17.48 1.41 13.09
N ILE A 54 16.43 1.68 12.32
CA ILE A 54 16.47 2.52 11.13
C ILE A 54 16.09 3.95 11.53
N PRO A 55 16.97 4.96 11.34
CA PRO A 55 16.68 6.35 11.73
C PRO A 55 15.52 6.96 10.94
N LEU A 56 14.75 7.83 11.59
CA LEU A 56 13.76 8.65 10.88
C LEU A 56 14.47 9.69 10.01
N PRO A 57 14.06 9.86 8.74
CA PRO A 57 14.59 10.92 7.90
C PRO A 57 14.04 12.29 8.37
N PRO A 58 14.75 13.41 8.10
CA PRO A 58 14.30 14.73 8.55
C PRO A 58 12.93 15.17 8.01
N ASP A 59 12.51 14.65 6.87
CA ASP A 59 11.25 14.95 6.17
C ASP A 59 10.08 14.05 6.60
N TYR A 60 10.21 13.25 7.66
CA TYR A 60 9.20 12.26 8.06
C TYR A 60 7.81 12.83 8.41
N GLN A 61 7.70 14.15 8.64
CA GLN A 61 6.42 14.84 8.87
C GLN A 61 5.96 15.70 7.70
N ASP A 62 6.73 15.75 6.61
CA ASP A 62 6.41 16.61 5.47
C ASP A 62 5.09 16.15 4.82
N LYS A 63 4.29 17.13 4.37
CA LYS A 63 3.14 16.87 3.51
C LYS A 63 3.64 16.73 2.08
N ALA A 64 3.65 15.51 1.58
CA ALA A 64 4.19 15.13 0.29
C ALA A 64 3.10 14.71 -0.69
N GLU A 65 3.43 14.66 -1.98
CA GLU A 65 2.55 14.13 -3.04
C GLU A 65 2.50 12.60 -2.99
N TRP A 66 3.58 11.98 -2.51
CA TRP A 66 3.69 10.53 -2.36
C TRP A 66 4.46 10.18 -1.08
N ALA A 67 4.04 9.09 -0.44
CA ALA A 67 4.75 8.40 0.62
C ALA A 67 4.59 6.90 0.39
N PHE A 68 5.51 6.09 0.90
CA PHE A 68 5.43 4.64 0.78
C PHE A 68 4.29 4.12 1.67
N ALA A 69 3.11 3.89 1.11
CA ALA A 69 1.97 3.37 1.85
C ALA A 69 2.07 1.83 1.94
N ARG A 70 2.51 1.34 3.08
CA ARG A 70 2.61 -0.09 3.38
C ARG A 70 1.31 -0.60 3.95
N LEU A 71 0.70 -1.57 3.28
CA LEU A 71 -0.53 -2.21 3.72
C LEU A 71 -0.26 -3.15 4.89
N MET A 72 -0.91 -2.88 6.01
CA MET A 72 -0.99 -3.79 7.14
C MET A 72 -2.08 -4.84 6.88
N TYR A 73 -1.81 -6.10 7.21
CA TYR A 73 -2.77 -7.18 7.08
C TYR A 73 -2.64 -8.20 8.22
N PRO A 74 -3.75 -8.89 8.59
CA PRO A 74 -3.70 -10.00 9.54
C PRO A 74 -2.97 -11.21 8.94
N PRO A 75 -2.29 -12.04 9.75
CA PRO A 75 -1.68 -13.28 9.27
C PRO A 75 -2.75 -14.27 8.76
N GLY A 76 -2.39 -15.03 7.73
CA GLY A 76 -3.21 -16.10 7.17
C GLY A 76 -2.89 -17.47 7.75
N TRP A 77 -3.51 -18.50 7.20
CA TRP A 77 -3.26 -19.88 7.62
C TRP A 77 -1.89 -20.41 7.15
N ASN A 78 -1.30 -19.79 6.13
CA ASN A 78 0.01 -20.12 5.56
C ASN A 78 1.10 -19.18 6.12
N ASP A 79 0.89 -18.60 7.30
CA ASP A 79 1.86 -17.70 7.93
C ASP A 79 3.13 -18.46 8.31
N GLY A 80 4.23 -18.18 7.61
CA GLY A 80 5.54 -18.77 7.83
C GLY A 80 6.16 -18.46 9.19
N TYR A 81 5.64 -17.47 9.92
CA TYR A 81 6.07 -17.11 11.27
C TYR A 81 5.08 -17.56 12.36
N GLN A 82 4.10 -18.39 12.04
CA GLN A 82 3.18 -18.93 13.03
C GLN A 82 3.94 -19.59 14.19
N GLY A 83 3.72 -19.10 15.41
CA GLY A 83 4.40 -19.57 16.64
C GLY A 83 5.75 -18.90 16.94
N HIS A 84 6.25 -18.03 16.06
CA HIS A 84 7.45 -17.21 16.28
C HIS A 84 7.11 -15.80 16.73
N PHE A 85 6.05 -15.20 16.15
CA PHE A 85 5.54 -13.88 16.52
C PHE A 85 4.03 -13.96 16.75
N GLU A 86 3.59 -14.04 18.01
CA GLU A 86 2.17 -14.15 18.39
C GLU A 86 1.57 -12.81 18.85
N PHE A 87 2.17 -11.70 18.42
CA PHE A 87 1.71 -10.36 18.78
C PHE A 87 0.46 -9.96 17.97
N ASP A 88 -0.28 -8.98 18.48
CA ASP A 88 -1.33 -8.36 17.70
C ASP A 88 -0.72 -7.72 16.44
N TRP A 89 -1.12 -8.19 15.26
CA TRP A 89 -0.57 -7.72 13.98
C TRP A 89 -0.75 -6.22 13.78
N HIS A 90 -1.71 -5.58 14.47
CA HIS A 90 -1.88 -4.13 14.46
C HIS A 90 -0.71 -3.36 15.08
N GLU A 91 0.12 -4.04 15.88
CA GLU A 91 1.24 -3.46 16.65
C GLU A 91 2.62 -3.79 16.05
N GLY A 92 2.67 -4.29 14.81
CA GLY A 92 3.91 -4.68 14.14
C GLY A 92 4.31 -6.13 14.40
N GLN A 93 5.59 -6.46 14.20
CA GLN A 93 6.17 -7.82 14.36
C GLN A 93 5.28 -8.92 13.78
N SER A 94 4.75 -8.69 12.58
CA SER A 94 3.98 -9.67 11.83
C SER A 94 4.35 -9.58 10.36
N LEU A 95 3.87 -10.52 9.53
CA LEU A 95 4.29 -10.68 8.14
C LEU A 95 4.30 -9.38 7.31
N TRP A 96 3.35 -8.47 7.52
CA TRP A 96 3.32 -7.21 6.77
C TRP A 96 4.55 -6.32 7.03
N THR A 97 5.30 -6.60 8.11
CA THR A 97 6.55 -5.93 8.48
C THR A 97 7.81 -6.57 7.90
N GLN A 98 7.70 -7.52 6.98
CA GLN A 98 8.84 -8.00 6.20
C GLN A 98 9.47 -6.85 5.40
N ASP A 99 10.81 -6.77 5.44
CA ASP A 99 11.71 -5.74 4.91
C ASP A 99 11.55 -4.35 5.54
N PHE A 100 10.57 -4.20 6.45
CA PHE A 100 10.16 -2.93 7.02
C PHE A 100 10.99 -2.57 8.26
N PRO A 101 11.32 -1.28 8.46
CA PRO A 101 11.04 -0.15 7.57
C PRO A 101 12.20 0.16 6.61
N ARG A 102 13.20 -0.73 6.50
CA ARG A 102 14.43 -0.44 5.77
C ARG A 102 14.18 -0.30 4.27
N ALA A 103 13.53 -1.29 3.65
CA ALA A 103 13.16 -1.26 2.24
C ALA A 103 12.36 0.01 1.89
N ASP A 104 11.34 0.32 2.70
CA ASP A 104 10.43 1.44 2.48
C ASP A 104 11.18 2.77 2.42
N ARG A 105 12.10 2.99 3.38
CA ARG A 105 12.87 4.23 3.49
C ARG A 105 13.96 4.32 2.43
N HIS A 106 14.66 3.21 2.15
CA HIS A 106 15.65 3.14 1.09
C HIS A 106 15.02 3.44 -0.27
N PHE A 107 13.89 2.81 -0.57
CA PHE A 107 13.18 3.03 -1.81
C PHE A 107 12.60 4.44 -1.90
N SER A 108 11.99 4.96 -0.83
CA SER A 108 11.47 6.33 -0.83
C SER A 108 12.57 7.37 -1.08
N ALA A 109 13.75 7.18 -0.50
CA ALA A 109 14.91 8.03 -0.79
C ALA A 109 15.35 7.92 -2.25
N ALA A 110 15.31 6.73 -2.85
CA ALA A 110 15.59 6.53 -4.27
C ALA A 110 14.56 7.24 -5.16
N VAL A 111 13.25 7.12 -4.88
CA VAL A 111 12.19 7.81 -5.64
C VAL A 111 12.37 9.33 -5.56
N ARG A 112 12.66 9.86 -4.36
CA ARG A 112 12.93 11.29 -4.15
C ARG A 112 14.14 11.77 -4.98
N ARG A 113 15.17 10.92 -5.13
CA ARG A 113 16.39 11.25 -5.87
C ARG A 113 16.23 11.12 -7.38
N LEU A 114 15.45 10.14 -7.84
CA LEU A 114 15.38 9.73 -9.25
C LEU A 114 14.19 10.34 -9.99
N THR A 115 13.25 10.95 -9.26
CA THR A 115 12.05 11.58 -9.85
C THR A 115 11.92 13.02 -9.38
N ARG A 116 10.93 13.73 -9.94
CA ARG A 116 10.53 15.06 -9.48
C ARG A 116 9.34 15.03 -8.51
N ILE A 117 8.87 13.84 -8.13
CA ILE A 117 7.75 13.70 -7.20
C ILE A 117 8.20 14.26 -5.86
N HIS A 118 7.35 15.07 -5.23
CA HIS A 118 7.58 15.43 -3.83
C HIS A 118 7.30 14.22 -2.96
N VAL A 119 8.35 13.54 -2.53
CA VAL A 119 8.31 12.32 -1.72
C VAL A 119 8.62 12.63 -0.27
N ARG A 120 7.81 12.08 0.63
CA ARG A 120 8.16 11.92 2.04
C ARG A 120 8.97 10.63 2.18
N SER A 121 10.21 10.72 2.64
CA SER A 121 11.17 9.60 2.63
C SER A 121 10.94 8.54 3.71
N VAL A 122 9.72 8.45 4.24
CA VAL A 122 9.31 7.52 5.30
C VAL A 122 8.04 6.78 4.88
N GLU A 123 7.91 5.58 5.40
CA GLU A 123 6.72 4.75 5.27
C GLU A 123 5.49 5.36 5.92
N GLN A 124 4.34 4.95 5.44
CA GLN A 124 3.04 5.15 6.06
C GLN A 124 2.36 3.78 6.18
N CYS A 125 2.22 3.28 7.39
CA CYS A 125 1.43 2.08 7.62
C CYS A 125 -0.06 2.41 7.42
N VAL A 126 -0.72 1.65 6.56
CA VAL A 126 -2.13 1.81 6.19
C VAL A 126 -2.88 0.53 6.52
N ASN A 127 -3.93 0.65 7.34
CA ASN A 127 -4.85 -0.45 7.63
C ASN A 127 -6.19 -0.19 6.90
N LEU A 128 -6.71 -1.19 6.20
CA LEU A 128 -8.00 -1.08 5.50
C LEU A 128 -9.20 -0.95 6.48
N ASP A 129 -9.01 -1.30 7.75
CA ASP A 129 -10.02 -1.12 8.79
C ASP A 129 -9.97 0.30 9.43
N ASP A 130 -8.98 1.14 9.09
CA ASP A 130 -8.85 2.53 9.56
C ASP A 130 -9.79 3.51 8.80
N GLY A 131 -10.98 3.05 8.44
CA GLY A 131 -12.03 3.84 7.80
C GLY A 131 -11.68 4.26 6.38
N ASP A 132 -11.49 5.56 6.18
CA ASP A 132 -11.31 6.19 4.86
C ASP A 132 -9.84 6.64 4.64
N ASP A 133 -8.93 6.35 5.59
CA ASP A 133 -7.52 6.74 5.51
C ASP A 133 -6.83 6.23 4.24
N VAL A 134 -7.14 5.00 3.83
CA VAL A 134 -6.56 4.38 2.61
C VAL A 134 -6.73 5.25 1.36
N TYR A 135 -7.81 6.04 1.27
CA TYR A 135 -8.07 6.88 0.09
C TYR A 135 -7.14 8.11 0.00
N ASN A 136 -6.36 8.40 1.04
CA ASN A 136 -5.36 9.46 1.01
C ASN A 136 -4.05 9.05 0.33
N TRP A 137 -3.89 7.76 0.00
CA TRP A 137 -2.64 7.21 -0.48
C TRP A 137 -2.83 6.69 -1.91
N PRO A 138 -2.23 7.33 -2.94
CA PRO A 138 -2.46 6.98 -4.35
C PRO A 138 -1.88 5.61 -4.73
N TRP A 139 -1.02 5.06 -3.89
CA TRP A 139 -0.31 3.80 -4.06
C TRP A 139 -0.31 3.04 -2.75
N LEU A 140 -0.43 1.72 -2.83
CA LEU A 140 -0.44 0.79 -1.71
C LEU A 140 0.46 -0.40 -2.04
N TYR A 141 1.29 -0.83 -1.09
CA TYR A 141 2.20 -1.96 -1.26
C TYR A 141 2.02 -3.00 -0.16
N ALA A 142 2.04 -4.28 -0.55
CA ALA A 142 2.12 -5.39 0.37
C ALA A 142 3.15 -6.41 -0.13
N VAL A 143 3.98 -6.85 0.82
CA VAL A 143 4.92 -7.96 0.73
C VAL A 143 4.23 -9.23 1.27
N GLN A 144 4.73 -10.44 0.98
CA GLN A 144 4.21 -11.71 1.52
C GLN A 144 2.69 -11.90 1.40
N VAL A 145 2.12 -11.44 0.28
CA VAL A 145 0.66 -11.54 0.00
C VAL A 145 0.18 -12.98 -0.23
N GLY A 146 1.10 -13.93 -0.31
CA GLY A 146 0.83 -15.37 -0.28
C GLY A 146 0.46 -15.90 1.10
N GLU A 147 0.76 -15.15 2.15
CA GLU A 147 0.66 -15.60 3.54
C GLU A 147 -0.34 -14.77 4.35
N TRP A 148 -0.93 -13.74 3.73
CA TRP A 148 -1.91 -12.87 4.38
C TRP A 148 -3.27 -13.53 4.64
N GLY A 149 -3.97 -13.01 5.63
CA GLY A 149 -5.27 -13.48 6.10
C GLY A 149 -6.40 -12.47 5.86
N ILE A 150 -6.35 -11.69 4.77
CA ILE A 150 -7.27 -10.54 4.60
C ILE A 150 -8.74 -10.94 4.78
N THR A 151 -9.49 -10.12 5.52
CA THR A 151 -10.90 -10.38 5.83
C THR A 151 -11.81 -9.97 4.67
N ASP A 152 -13.10 -10.36 4.71
CA ASP A 152 -14.06 -9.95 3.68
C ASP A 152 -14.28 -8.43 3.68
N SER A 153 -14.22 -7.79 4.85
CA SER A 153 -14.31 -6.33 4.96
C SER A 153 -13.10 -5.65 4.33
N GLN A 154 -11.89 -6.17 4.59
CA GLN A 154 -10.66 -5.66 3.99
C GLN A 154 -10.65 -5.87 2.46
N ALA A 155 -11.06 -7.04 1.97
CA ALA A 155 -11.20 -7.30 0.54
C ALA A 155 -12.20 -6.34 -0.14
N ALA A 156 -13.35 -6.08 0.50
CA ALA A 156 -14.33 -5.12 0.02
C ALA A 156 -13.80 -3.67 0.04
N LYS A 157 -13.03 -3.29 1.07
CA LYS A 157 -12.40 -1.97 1.15
C LYS A 157 -11.31 -1.80 0.09
N LEU A 158 -10.46 -2.82 -0.13
CA LEU A 158 -9.45 -2.82 -1.19
C LEU A 158 -10.10 -2.70 -2.56
N ARG A 159 -11.21 -3.40 -2.80
CA ARG A 159 -12.01 -3.25 -4.03
C ARG A 159 -12.43 -1.80 -4.24
N ASP A 160 -13.02 -1.18 -3.22
CA ASP A 160 -13.50 0.20 -3.31
C ASP A 160 -12.35 1.20 -3.52
N TYR A 161 -11.22 1.01 -2.84
CA TYR A 161 -9.99 1.79 -3.04
C TYR A 161 -9.52 1.74 -4.50
N LEU A 162 -9.42 0.54 -5.08
CA LEU A 162 -8.97 0.33 -6.45
C LEU A 162 -9.93 0.92 -7.49
N LEU A 163 -11.24 0.77 -7.27
CA LEU A 163 -12.28 1.36 -8.14
C LEU A 163 -12.33 2.89 -8.06
N ARG A 164 -11.79 3.51 -7.00
CA ARG A 164 -11.64 4.96 -6.85
C ARG A 164 -10.38 5.52 -7.52
N GLY A 165 -9.57 4.67 -8.16
CA GLY A 165 -8.33 5.07 -8.83
C GLY A 165 -7.07 4.71 -8.06
N GLY A 166 -7.18 4.09 -6.88
CA GLY A 166 -6.04 3.56 -6.16
C GLY A 166 -5.22 2.55 -6.98
N PHE A 167 -3.99 2.33 -6.55
CA PHE A 167 -3.07 1.37 -7.16
C PHE A 167 -2.48 0.46 -6.09
N PHE A 168 -2.52 -0.85 -6.33
CA PHE A 168 -1.98 -1.85 -5.40
C PHE A 168 -0.83 -2.62 -6.05
N MET A 169 0.33 -2.62 -5.40
CA MET A 169 1.49 -3.42 -5.74
C MET A 169 1.61 -4.61 -4.79
N ALA A 170 1.50 -5.81 -5.33
CA ALA A 170 1.61 -7.08 -4.63
C ALA A 170 2.97 -7.72 -4.92
N ASP A 171 3.72 -8.05 -3.87
CA ASP A 171 5.12 -8.47 -3.95
C ASP A 171 5.46 -9.61 -2.98
N ASP A 172 6.66 -10.19 -3.17
CA ASP A 172 7.28 -11.25 -2.38
C ASP A 172 6.32 -12.39 -2.06
N PHE A 173 5.87 -13.06 -3.11
CA PHE A 173 5.13 -14.29 -2.95
C PHE A 173 5.45 -15.24 -4.10
N HIS A 174 5.62 -16.52 -3.77
CA HIS A 174 6.35 -17.49 -4.57
C HIS A 174 5.67 -18.85 -4.56
N GLY A 175 5.70 -19.50 -5.72
CA GLY A 175 5.29 -20.88 -5.82
C GLY A 175 3.78 -21.10 -5.80
N THR A 176 3.42 -22.39 -5.82
CA THR A 176 2.04 -22.80 -6.11
C THR A 176 1.06 -22.43 -5.00
N ILE A 177 1.45 -22.59 -3.74
CA ILE A 177 0.56 -22.40 -2.58
C ILE A 177 0.23 -20.92 -2.40
N GLU A 178 1.25 -20.07 -2.35
CA GLU A 178 1.11 -18.63 -2.16
C GLU A 178 0.33 -18.00 -3.33
N TRP A 179 0.56 -18.46 -4.56
CA TRP A 179 -0.25 -18.04 -5.71
C TRP A 179 -1.74 -18.33 -5.52
N GLN A 180 -2.08 -19.54 -5.07
CA GLN A 180 -3.48 -19.92 -4.84
C GLN A 180 -4.14 -19.05 -3.77
N ILE A 181 -3.42 -18.74 -2.70
CA ILE A 181 -3.93 -17.87 -1.63
C ILE A 181 -4.16 -16.45 -2.16
N PHE A 182 -3.17 -15.87 -2.84
CA PHE A 182 -3.31 -14.55 -3.43
C PHE A 182 -4.46 -14.48 -4.45
N GLU A 183 -4.58 -15.48 -5.34
CA GLU A 183 -5.64 -15.53 -6.34
C GLU A 183 -7.03 -15.63 -5.67
N GLN A 184 -7.18 -16.42 -4.61
CA GLN A 184 -8.45 -16.52 -3.86
C GLN A 184 -8.81 -15.20 -3.17
N SER A 185 -7.83 -14.53 -2.56
CA SER A 185 -7.99 -13.18 -2.00
C SER A 185 -8.44 -12.19 -3.08
N MET A 186 -7.80 -12.19 -4.24
CA MET A 186 -8.17 -11.30 -5.34
C MET A 186 -9.52 -11.65 -5.97
N LYS A 187 -9.97 -12.90 -5.95
CA LYS A 187 -11.34 -13.29 -6.34
C LYS A 187 -12.40 -12.70 -5.40
N ARG A 188 -12.08 -12.52 -4.12
CA ARG A 188 -12.98 -11.83 -3.16
C ARG A 188 -13.03 -10.33 -3.43
N VAL A 189 -11.90 -9.71 -3.80
CA VAL A 189 -11.83 -8.30 -4.23
C VAL A 189 -12.57 -8.09 -5.56
N PHE A 190 -12.24 -8.88 -6.58
CA PHE A 190 -12.83 -8.82 -7.93
C PHE A 190 -13.22 -10.22 -8.46
N PRO A 191 -14.46 -10.66 -8.25
CA PRO A 191 -14.93 -11.96 -8.75
C PRO A 191 -14.92 -12.08 -10.29
N ASN A 192 -15.03 -10.95 -10.99
CA ASN A 192 -15.24 -10.90 -12.44
C ASN A 192 -14.10 -10.21 -13.20
N ARG A 193 -12.97 -9.90 -12.56
CA ARG A 193 -11.79 -9.33 -13.25
C ARG A 193 -10.65 -10.35 -13.20
N PRO A 194 -10.15 -10.83 -14.34
CA PRO A 194 -9.07 -11.80 -14.35
C PRO A 194 -7.75 -11.16 -13.95
N ILE A 195 -6.88 -11.95 -13.34
CA ILE A 195 -5.44 -11.66 -13.30
C ILE A 195 -4.84 -12.14 -14.61
N VAL A 196 -4.13 -11.27 -15.32
CA VAL A 196 -3.50 -11.59 -16.61
C VAL A 196 -2.02 -11.21 -16.59
N ASP A 197 -1.22 -11.84 -17.46
CA ASP A 197 0.15 -11.38 -17.71
C ASP A 197 0.11 -9.99 -18.35
N ILE A 198 0.95 -9.06 -17.87
CA ILE A 198 1.04 -7.72 -18.43
C ILE A 198 1.91 -7.79 -19.69
N PRO A 199 1.41 -7.36 -20.86
CA PRO A 199 2.22 -7.28 -22.07
C PRO A 199 3.47 -6.41 -21.88
N ASN A 200 4.60 -6.78 -22.49
CA ASN A 200 5.81 -5.94 -22.41
C ASN A 200 5.56 -4.50 -22.85
N SER A 201 4.75 -4.30 -23.89
CA SER A 201 4.44 -2.99 -24.47
C SER A 201 3.61 -2.07 -23.58
N ASP A 202 3.08 -2.54 -22.45
CA ASP A 202 2.21 -1.73 -21.61
C ASP A 202 2.97 -0.59 -20.95
N ALA A 203 2.31 0.57 -20.85
CA ALA A 203 2.94 1.80 -20.37
C ALA A 203 3.55 1.67 -18.97
N ILE A 204 3.04 0.78 -18.11
CA ILE A 204 3.60 0.51 -16.78
C ILE A 204 5.08 0.09 -16.83
N PHE A 205 5.55 -0.47 -17.93
CA PHE A 205 6.96 -0.86 -18.14
C PHE A 205 7.79 0.17 -18.91
N HIS A 206 7.19 1.30 -19.32
CA HIS A 206 7.79 2.32 -20.18
C HIS A 206 7.50 3.76 -19.72
N THR A 207 7.08 3.97 -18.46
CA THR A 207 6.71 5.31 -17.96
C THR A 207 7.94 6.22 -17.75
N VAL A 208 8.98 5.73 -17.07
CA VAL A 208 10.23 6.46 -16.79
C VAL A 208 11.44 5.73 -17.38
N TYR A 209 11.48 4.42 -17.18
CA TYR A 209 12.49 3.52 -17.72
C TYR A 209 11.82 2.55 -18.69
N ASP A 210 12.56 2.13 -19.72
CA ASP A 210 12.18 1.02 -20.57
C ASP A 210 12.63 -0.29 -19.94
N LEU A 211 11.69 -1.22 -19.72
CA LEU A 211 11.92 -2.45 -18.97
C LEU A 211 11.70 -3.71 -19.81
N ASP A 212 12.11 -3.79 -21.07
CA ASP A 212 11.83 -4.98 -21.89
C ASP A 212 12.44 -6.29 -21.35
N ASP A 213 13.58 -6.18 -20.65
CA ASP A 213 14.38 -7.31 -20.16
C ASP A 213 14.22 -7.52 -18.64
N ARG A 214 12.98 -7.57 -18.12
CA ARG A 214 12.73 -7.88 -16.70
C ARG A 214 13.10 -9.33 -16.39
N TYR A 215 13.68 -9.54 -15.21
CA TYR A 215 14.07 -10.85 -14.69
C TYR A 215 13.57 -11.05 -13.26
N GLN A 216 13.71 -12.27 -12.75
CA GLN A 216 13.42 -12.58 -11.37
C GLN A 216 14.40 -11.88 -10.44
N ILE A 217 13.87 -11.12 -9.48
CA ILE A 217 14.63 -10.67 -8.34
C ILE A 217 14.57 -11.77 -7.27
N VAL A 218 15.75 -12.21 -6.86
CA VAL A 218 15.92 -13.26 -5.86
C VAL A 218 16.17 -12.58 -4.51
N GLY A 219 15.39 -12.96 -3.50
CA GLY A 219 15.61 -12.48 -2.14
C GLY A 219 16.98 -12.88 -1.59
N ALA A 220 17.53 -12.09 -0.68
CA ALA A 220 18.86 -12.22 -0.10
C ALA A 220 19.08 -13.62 0.50
N GLU A 221 18.11 -14.14 1.23
CA GLU A 221 18.15 -15.49 1.83
C GLU A 221 18.12 -16.63 0.81
N HIS A 222 17.76 -16.35 -0.44
CA HIS A 222 17.55 -17.34 -1.51
C HIS A 222 18.58 -17.22 -2.65
N LEU A 223 19.60 -16.38 -2.50
CA LEU A 223 20.60 -16.13 -3.56
C LEU A 223 21.34 -17.40 -4.02
N ARG A 224 21.54 -18.36 -3.11
CA ARG A 224 22.21 -19.64 -3.43
C ARG A 224 21.34 -20.54 -4.30
N GLU A 225 20.05 -20.64 -3.98
CA GLU A 225 19.07 -21.45 -4.69
C GLU A 225 18.62 -20.78 -5.99
N GLY A 226 18.62 -19.44 -6.03
CA GLY A 226 18.14 -18.65 -7.16
C GLY A 226 16.61 -18.50 -7.22
N HIS A 227 15.88 -19.04 -6.25
CA HIS A 227 14.43 -18.97 -6.14
C HIS A 227 13.97 -19.27 -4.70
N LYS A 228 12.74 -18.87 -4.35
CA LYS A 228 12.03 -19.32 -3.14
C LYS A 228 11.01 -20.40 -3.53
N MET A 229 10.95 -21.48 -2.74
CA MET A 229 10.05 -22.63 -2.95
C MET A 229 10.08 -23.17 -4.40
N ASP A 230 8.91 -23.46 -5.01
CA ASP A 230 8.75 -23.83 -6.41
C ASP A 230 8.57 -22.61 -7.35
N GLY A 231 8.99 -21.43 -6.90
CA GLY A 231 8.90 -20.15 -7.62
C GLY A 231 10.05 -19.87 -8.60
N TYR A 232 10.20 -20.73 -9.62
CA TYR A 232 11.37 -20.68 -10.54
C TYR A 232 11.35 -19.57 -11.60
N ILE A 233 10.17 -18.99 -11.89
CA ILE A 233 10.00 -18.06 -13.03
C ILE A 233 9.15 -16.88 -12.58
N ALA A 234 9.76 -15.69 -12.55
CA ALA A 234 9.06 -14.44 -12.30
C ALA A 234 7.97 -14.16 -13.35
N ARG A 235 6.81 -13.70 -12.89
CA ARG A 235 5.69 -13.29 -13.73
C ARG A 235 5.19 -11.92 -13.31
N TRP A 236 5.10 -11.03 -14.28
CA TRP A 236 4.56 -9.70 -14.11
C TRP A 236 3.10 -9.69 -14.54
N ARG A 237 2.20 -9.57 -13.58
CA ARG A 237 0.76 -9.73 -13.77
C ARG A 237 -0.01 -8.52 -13.29
N GLY A 238 -1.24 -8.39 -13.77
CA GLY A 238 -2.08 -7.31 -13.31
C GLY A 238 -3.56 -7.55 -13.45
N ILE A 239 -4.31 -6.65 -12.83
CA ILE A 239 -5.77 -6.51 -12.98
C ILE A 239 -6.04 -5.11 -13.53
N TYR A 240 -6.79 -5.06 -14.62
CA TYR A 240 -7.13 -3.82 -15.33
C TYR A 240 -8.51 -3.31 -14.89
N ASP A 241 -8.63 -1.99 -14.81
CA ASP A 241 -9.92 -1.32 -14.71
C ASP A 241 -10.64 -1.26 -16.06
N ASP A 242 -11.84 -0.68 -16.08
CA ASP A 242 -12.69 -0.63 -17.28
C ASP A 242 -12.15 0.31 -18.37
N LYS A 243 -11.14 1.13 -18.06
CA LYS A 243 -10.47 2.02 -19.00
C LYS A 243 -9.15 1.45 -19.52
N GLY A 244 -8.80 0.22 -19.10
CA GLY A 244 -7.54 -0.42 -19.48
C GLY A 244 -6.34 0.08 -18.69
N ARG A 245 -6.54 0.73 -17.53
CA ARG A 245 -5.45 1.08 -16.61
C ARG A 245 -5.20 -0.09 -15.65
N ILE A 246 -3.94 -0.40 -15.40
CA ILE A 246 -3.54 -1.38 -14.38
C ILE A 246 -3.79 -0.76 -13.00
N MET A 247 -4.64 -1.40 -12.20
CA MET A 247 -4.90 -0.97 -10.83
C MET A 247 -4.29 -1.92 -9.79
N VAL A 248 -4.00 -3.17 -10.18
CA VAL A 248 -3.21 -4.10 -9.36
C VAL A 248 -2.03 -4.56 -10.19
N ALA A 249 -0.81 -4.35 -9.71
CA ALA A 249 0.41 -4.88 -10.30
C ALA A 249 0.99 -5.95 -9.37
N ILE A 250 1.42 -7.06 -9.96
CA ILE A 250 1.75 -8.29 -9.27
C ILE A 250 3.12 -8.75 -9.75
N SER A 251 4.06 -8.88 -8.82
CA SER A 251 5.42 -9.37 -9.04
C SER A 251 5.54 -10.80 -8.51
N PHE A 252 4.94 -11.77 -9.21
CA PHE A 252 4.90 -13.15 -8.72
C PHE A 252 6.24 -13.87 -8.93
N ASN A 253 6.68 -14.68 -7.97
CA ASN A 253 7.99 -15.34 -7.92
C ASN A 253 9.17 -14.34 -7.99
N SER A 254 9.01 -13.17 -7.39
CA SER A 254 10.06 -12.16 -7.34
C SER A 254 9.96 -11.42 -6.02
N ASP A 255 11.09 -10.91 -5.55
CA ASP A 255 11.19 -10.21 -4.26
C ASP A 255 11.69 -8.78 -4.49
N ILE A 256 10.76 -7.85 -4.75
CA ILE A 256 11.11 -6.46 -5.01
C ILE A 256 11.48 -5.76 -3.70
N GLY A 257 10.86 -6.13 -2.57
CA GLY A 257 11.19 -5.66 -1.23
C GLY A 257 12.68 -5.79 -0.91
N ASP A 258 13.25 -6.98 -1.08
CA ASP A 258 14.68 -7.22 -0.83
C ASP A 258 15.59 -6.39 -1.74
N SER A 259 15.15 -6.13 -2.98
CA SER A 259 15.89 -5.27 -3.90
C SER A 259 16.11 -3.87 -3.36
N TRP A 260 15.18 -3.37 -2.54
CA TRP A 260 15.20 -2.06 -1.92
C TRP A 260 15.87 -2.10 -0.55
N GLU A 261 15.62 -3.14 0.24
CA GLU A 261 16.24 -3.34 1.55
C GLU A 261 17.76 -3.35 1.45
N TRP A 262 18.27 -4.19 0.55
CA TRP A 262 19.69 -4.50 0.39
C TRP A 262 20.38 -3.64 -0.67
N ALA A 263 19.74 -2.56 -1.14
CA ALA A 263 20.27 -1.70 -2.18
C ALA A 263 21.62 -1.02 -1.82
N ASP A 264 21.95 -0.95 -0.54
CA ASP A 264 23.21 -0.41 -0.02
C ASP A 264 24.19 -1.48 0.48
N ASP A 265 23.87 -2.76 0.30
CA ASP A 265 24.73 -3.87 0.69
C ASP A 265 25.59 -4.36 -0.49
N PRO A 266 26.93 -4.39 -0.36
CA PRO A 266 27.81 -4.84 -1.44
C PRO A 266 27.73 -6.33 -1.74
N GLU A 267 27.18 -7.15 -0.85
CA GLU A 267 27.03 -8.60 -1.06
C GLU A 267 25.76 -8.94 -1.86
N TYR A 268 24.77 -8.05 -1.87
CA TYR A 268 23.56 -8.23 -2.67
C TYR A 268 23.81 -7.84 -4.13
N PRO A 269 23.49 -8.70 -5.13
CA PRO A 269 23.80 -8.40 -6.52
C PRO A 269 23.11 -7.13 -7.04
N GLU A 270 23.90 -6.11 -7.40
CA GLU A 270 23.44 -4.79 -7.85
C GLU A 270 22.34 -4.84 -8.92
N LYS A 271 22.40 -5.81 -9.83
CA LYS A 271 21.39 -6.00 -10.88
C LYS A 271 19.96 -6.05 -10.28
N TYR A 272 19.77 -6.74 -9.16
CA TYR A 272 18.47 -6.90 -8.52
C TYR A 272 17.95 -5.55 -8.00
N SER A 273 18.76 -4.80 -7.25
CA SER A 273 18.40 -3.46 -6.81
C SER A 273 18.17 -2.50 -7.98
N ALA A 274 18.96 -2.58 -9.05
CA ALA A 274 18.77 -1.77 -10.24
C ALA A 274 17.41 -2.04 -10.91
N LEU A 275 17.00 -3.30 -11.03
CA LEU A 275 15.69 -3.65 -11.59
C LEU A 275 14.56 -3.21 -10.67
N GLY A 276 14.60 -3.55 -9.38
CA GLY A 276 13.51 -3.26 -8.47
C GLY A 276 13.27 -1.77 -8.23
N ILE A 277 14.34 -0.95 -8.20
CA ILE A 277 14.19 0.52 -8.18
C ILE A 277 13.49 1.02 -9.44
N ARG A 278 13.88 0.55 -10.64
CA ARG A 278 13.27 1.02 -11.90
C ARG A 278 11.82 0.57 -12.03
N VAL A 279 11.51 -0.66 -11.63
CA VAL A 279 10.12 -1.19 -11.58
C VAL A 279 9.28 -0.33 -10.65
N GLY A 280 9.73 -0.13 -9.41
CA GLY A 280 9.00 0.66 -8.44
C GLY A 280 8.78 2.10 -8.91
N VAL A 281 9.82 2.77 -9.44
CA VAL A 281 9.70 4.13 -9.97
C VAL A 281 8.68 4.19 -11.11
N ASN A 282 8.74 3.26 -12.06
CA ASN A 282 7.76 3.17 -13.14
C ASN A 282 6.34 2.99 -12.59
N TYR A 283 6.15 2.10 -11.62
CA TYR A 283 4.83 1.80 -11.05
C TYR A 283 4.24 3.01 -10.30
N ILE A 284 5.05 3.73 -9.53
CA ILE A 284 4.63 4.95 -8.84
C ILE A 284 4.22 6.02 -9.85
N VAL A 285 5.07 6.31 -10.84
CA VAL A 285 4.75 7.36 -11.82
C VAL A 285 3.53 6.95 -12.65
N TYR A 286 3.41 5.68 -13.04
CA TYR A 286 2.23 5.15 -13.72
C TYR A 286 0.96 5.36 -12.89
N ALA A 287 0.98 4.95 -11.62
CA ALA A 287 -0.15 5.08 -10.70
C ALA A 287 -0.62 6.52 -10.50
N MET A 288 0.29 7.49 -10.60
CA MET A 288 0.00 8.92 -10.42
C MET A 288 -0.38 9.66 -11.72
N THR A 289 -0.28 9.03 -12.89
CA THR A 289 -0.41 9.71 -14.19
C THR A 289 -1.43 9.09 -15.16
N HIS A 290 -1.89 7.87 -14.92
CA HIS A 290 -2.88 7.15 -15.74
C HIS A 290 -4.17 6.91 -14.97
#